data_AF-A0A529JWF7-F1
#
_entry.id   AF-A0A529JWF7-F1
#
_cell.length_a   1.000
_cell.length_b   1.000
_cell.length_c   1.000
_cell.angle_alpha   90.00
_cell.angle_beta   90.00
_cell.angle_gamma   90.00
#
_symmetry.space_group_name_H-M   'P 1'
#
loop_
_entity.id
_entity.type
_entity.pdbx_description
1 polymer ?
#
loop_
_entity_poly.entity_id
_entity_poly.type
_entity_poly.pdbx_seq_one_letter_code
_entity_poly.pdbx_strand_id
1 'polypeptide(L)'
;LGALYQRSVVAIDILLPIMRDLAERSWESVAFYVRSGDVRTCLYRVESKHPIRYTIREGDVLPLLAGSGGRVLAAFSGQQGEPYETIRKTYHCL
;
A
#
# COMPACT_ATOMS: atom_id res chain seq x y z
N LEU A 1 -9.45 -10.00 -14.71
CA LEU A 1 -9.82 -9.39 -13.41
C LEU A 1 -10.03 -10.44 -12.31
N GLY A 2 -10.74 -11.56 -12.55
CA GLY A 2 -10.96 -12.61 -11.54
C GLY A 2 -9.71 -13.28 -10.96
N ALA A 3 -8.65 -13.50 -11.75
CA ALA A 3 -7.45 -14.21 -11.27
C ALA A 3 -6.58 -13.40 -10.27
N LEU A 4 -6.56 -12.06 -10.38
CA LEU A 4 -5.88 -11.19 -9.41
C LEU A 4 -6.64 -11.19 -8.07
N TYR A 5 -7.98 -11.14 -8.15
CA TYR A 5 -8.85 -11.24 -6.98
C TYR A 5 -8.73 -12.61 -6.29
N GLN A 6 -8.67 -13.71 -7.05
CA GLN A 6 -8.51 -15.05 -6.48
C GLN A 6 -7.18 -15.25 -5.75
N ARG A 7 -6.08 -14.63 -6.23
CA ARG A 7 -4.79 -14.64 -5.52
C ARG A 7 -4.81 -13.77 -4.25
N SER A 8 -5.55 -12.66 -4.25
CA SER A 8 -5.72 -11.83 -3.06
C SER A 8 -6.62 -12.43 -1.98
N VAL A 9 -7.54 -13.33 -2.34
CA VAL A 9 -8.41 -14.01 -1.37
C VAL A 9 -7.62 -15.00 -0.52
N VAL A 10 -6.70 -15.78 -1.11
CA VAL A 10 -5.82 -16.68 -0.32
C VAL A 10 -4.85 -15.89 0.58
N ALA A 11 -4.47 -14.69 0.17
CA ALA A 11 -3.58 -13.85 0.94
C ALA A 11 -4.25 -13.20 2.17
N ILE A 12 -5.58 -13.12 2.22
CA ILE A 12 -6.27 -12.33 3.26
C ILE A 12 -6.07 -12.89 4.66
N ASP A 13 -6.11 -14.22 4.80
CA ASP A 13 -5.97 -14.91 6.08
C ASP A 13 -4.57 -14.75 6.68
N ILE A 14 -3.57 -14.46 5.85
CA ILE A 14 -2.19 -14.20 6.27
C ILE A 14 -1.95 -12.69 6.43
N LEU A 15 -2.46 -11.89 5.50
CA LEU A 15 -2.18 -10.47 5.41
C LEU A 15 -2.89 -9.66 6.49
N LEU A 16 -4.17 -9.92 6.75
CA LEU A 16 -4.94 -9.14 7.74
C LEU A 16 -4.37 -9.26 9.17
N PRO A 17 -3.99 -10.45 9.67
CA PRO A 17 -3.33 -10.55 10.98
C PRO A 17 -2.06 -9.69 11.08
N ILE A 18 -1.21 -9.72 10.04
CA ILE A 18 0.04 -8.95 10.01
C ILE A 18 -0.25 -7.44 9.99
N MET A 19 -1.21 -7.01 9.16
CA MET A 19 -1.59 -5.60 9.07
C MET A 19 -2.17 -5.09 10.40
N ARG A 20 -2.99 -5.91 11.09
CA ARG A 20 -3.56 -5.56 12.40
C ARG A 20 -2.49 -5.44 13.47
N ASP A 21 -1.57 -6.40 13.54
CA ASP A 21 -0.43 -6.35 14.47
C ASP A 21 0.45 -5.11 14.22
N LEU A 22 0.71 -4.76 12.96
CA LEU A 22 1.44 -3.54 12.62
C LEU A 22 0.69 -2.26 13.01
N ALA A 23 -0.62 -2.21 12.77
CA ALA A 23 -1.44 -1.07 13.15
C ALA A 23 -1.50 -0.91 14.68
N GLU A 24 -1.55 -2.02 15.41
CA GLU A 24 -1.56 -2.00 16.88
C GLU A 24 -0.22 -1.55 17.46
N ARG A 25 0.90 -1.98 16.87
CA ARG A 25 2.25 -1.56 17.31
C ARG A 25 2.59 -0.12 16.96
N SER A 26 2.18 0.32 15.77
CA SER A 26 2.48 1.68 15.29
C SER A 26 1.45 2.72 15.73
N TRP A 27 0.27 2.28 16.18
CA TRP A 27 -0.92 3.13 16.39
C TRP A 27 -1.44 3.85 15.14
N GLU A 28 -0.87 3.57 13.98
CA GLU A 28 -1.18 4.22 12.72
C GLU A 28 -2.02 3.35 11.79
N SER A 29 -2.60 3.98 10.77
CA SER A 29 -3.37 3.24 9.77
C SER A 29 -2.45 2.47 8.84
N VAL A 30 -2.81 1.24 8.50
CA VAL A 30 -2.04 0.37 7.60
C VAL A 30 -2.87 0.09 6.36
N ALA A 31 -2.31 0.30 5.18
CA ALA A 31 -2.98 0.05 3.92
C ALA A 31 -2.11 -0.80 3.00
N PHE A 32 -2.73 -1.76 2.32
CA PHE A 32 -2.08 -2.61 1.32
C PHE A 32 -2.55 -2.19 -0.07
N TYR A 33 -1.59 -1.83 -0.92
CA TYR A 33 -1.85 -1.32 -2.27
C TYR A 33 -1.34 -2.30 -3.32
N VAL A 34 -2.10 -2.41 -4.41
CA VAL A 34 -1.68 -3.15 -5.61
C VAL A 34 -1.58 -2.17 -6.77
N ARG A 35 -0.48 -2.25 -7.52
CA ARG A 35 -0.26 -1.47 -8.74
C ARG A 35 -0.98 -2.10 -9.93
N SER A 36 -1.58 -1.27 -10.77
CA SER A 36 -2.08 -1.64 -12.10
C SER A 36 -1.79 -0.49 -13.07
N GLY A 37 -0.79 -0.65 -13.94
CA GLY A 37 -0.35 0.44 -14.82
C GLY A 37 0.14 1.65 -14.02
N ASP A 38 -0.43 2.82 -14.27
CA ASP A 38 -0.06 4.09 -13.62
C ASP A 38 -0.97 4.47 -12.44
N VAL A 39 -1.75 3.50 -11.95
CA VAL A 39 -2.57 3.65 -10.76
C VAL A 39 -2.26 2.58 -9.72
N ARG A 40 -2.68 2.85 -8.49
CA ARG A 40 -2.68 1.90 -7.39
C ARG A 40 -4.07 1.81 -6.78
N THR A 41 -4.49 0.60 -6.44
CA THR A 41 -5.76 0.35 -5.76
C THR A 41 -5.49 -0.02 -4.31
N CYS A 42 -6.21 0.59 -3.37
CA CYS A 42 -6.21 0.15 -1.98
C CYS A 42 -6.97 -1.16 -1.88
N LEU A 43 -6.27 -2.27 -1.65
CA LEU A 43 -6.91 -3.58 -1.59
C LEU A 43 -7.42 -3.88 -0.18
N TYR A 44 -6.63 -3.54 0.84
CA TYR A 44 -7.02 -3.69 2.24
C TYR A 44 -6.58 -2.50 3.07
N ARG A 45 -7.34 -2.19 4.11
CA ARG A 45 -7.01 -1.12 5.05
C ARG A 45 -7.42 -1.47 6.48
N VAL A 46 -6.49 -1.27 7.41
CA VAL A 46 -6.73 -1.28 8.86
C VAL A 46 -6.64 0.17 9.34
N GLU A 47 -7.74 0.68 9.87
CA GLU A 47 -7.79 2.04 10.42
C GLU A 47 -7.04 2.15 11.74
N SER A 48 -6.45 3.32 11.99
CA SER A 48 -5.89 3.64 13.30
C SER A 48 -7.00 3.86 14.33
N LYS A 49 -6.62 3.80 15.61
CA LYS A 49 -7.50 4.17 16.72
C LYS A 49 -7.65 5.71 16.86
N HIS A 50 -6.95 6.50 16.04
CA HIS A 50 -7.02 7.95 16.09
C HIS A 50 -8.32 8.49 15.47
N PRO A 51 -8.87 9.61 15.98
CA PRO A 51 -10.09 10.20 15.45
C PRO A 51 -9.91 10.83 14.07
N ILE A 52 -8.67 11.16 13.68
CA ILE A 52 -8.34 11.69 12.36
C ILE A 52 -8.33 10.53 11.37
N ARG A 53 -9.27 10.58 10.43
CA ARG A 53 -9.40 9.58 9.37
C ARG A 53 -8.86 10.14 8.06
N TYR A 54 -8.01 9.36 7.40
CA TYR A 54 -7.73 9.58 5.99
C TYR A 54 -8.94 9.12 5.17
N THR A 55 -9.21 9.82 4.06
CA THR A 55 -10.39 9.56 3.22
C THR A 55 -10.31 8.26 2.41
N ILE A 56 -9.11 7.66 2.29
CA ILE A 56 -8.86 6.50 1.42
C ILE A 56 -9.54 5.25 1.98
N ARG A 57 -10.35 4.58 1.15
CA ARG A 57 -11.07 3.34 1.45
C ARG A 57 -10.57 2.18 0.60
N GLU A 58 -10.90 0.96 1.03
CA GLU A 58 -10.72 -0.22 0.19
C GLU A 58 -11.49 -0.05 -1.13
N GLY A 59 -10.85 -0.41 -2.24
CA GLY A 59 -11.34 -0.19 -3.60
C GLY A 59 -10.95 1.16 -4.21
N ASP A 60 -10.48 2.14 -3.42
CA ASP A 60 -10.09 3.43 -3.97
C ASP A 60 -8.87 3.30 -4.89
N VAL A 61 -8.95 4.00 -6.02
CA VAL A 61 -7.90 4.06 -7.03
C VAL A 61 -7.22 5.42 -6.96
N LEU A 62 -5.90 5.41 -6.77
CA LEU A 62 -5.07 6.61 -6.68
C LEU A 62 -4.00 6.61 -7.78
N PRO A 63 -3.55 7.78 -8.25
CA PRO A 63 -2.39 7.86 -9.13
C PRO A 63 -1.16 7.20 -8.48
N LEU A 64 -0.38 6.46 -9.27
CA LEU A 64 0.78 5.72 -8.76
C LEU A 64 1.82 6.65 -8.15
N LEU A 65 2.05 7.83 -8.72
CA LEU A 65 3.12 8.73 -8.26
C LEU A 65 2.67 9.65 -7.10
N ALA A 66 1.41 9.59 -6.71
CA ALA A 66 0.85 10.40 -5.63
C ALA A 66 1.10 9.74 -4.28
N GLY A 67 1.86 10.42 -3.41
CA GLY A 67 2.15 9.99 -2.04
C GLY A 67 3.24 8.90 -1.94
N SER A 68 3.70 8.66 -0.71
CA SER A 68 4.85 7.79 -0.40
C SER A 68 4.66 6.35 -0.87
N GLY A 69 3.54 5.71 -0.52
CA GLY A 69 3.29 4.31 -0.87
C GLY A 69 3.27 4.05 -2.38
N GLY A 70 2.84 5.03 -3.17
CA GLY A 70 2.84 4.92 -4.62
C GLY A 70 4.23 5.04 -5.24
N ARG A 71 5.06 5.95 -4.70
CA ARG A 71 6.47 6.07 -5.09
C ARG A 71 7.29 4.83 -4.73
N VAL A 72 7.00 4.18 -3.61
CA VAL A 72 7.61 2.88 -3.25
C VAL A 72 7.23 1.82 -4.28
N LEU A 73 5.95 1.70 -4.63
CA LEU A 73 5.51 0.77 -5.67
C LEU A 73 6.19 1.05 -7.02
N ALA A 74 6.31 2.32 -7.42
CA ALA A 74 7.00 2.71 -8.64
C ALA A 74 8.49 2.33 -8.61
N ALA A 75 9.18 2.61 -7.50
CA ALA A 75 10.59 2.28 -7.32
C ALA A 75 10.85 0.78 -7.48
N PHE A 76 10.08 -0.07 -6.79
CA PHE A 76 10.26 -1.52 -6.88
C PHE A 76 9.66 -2.15 -8.14
N SER A 77 9.01 -1.36 -8.98
CA SER A 77 8.59 -1.77 -10.33
C SER A 77 9.54 -1.29 -11.44
N GLY A 78 10.73 -0.79 -11.09
CA GLY A 78 11.76 -0.41 -12.07
C GLY A 78 11.76 1.06 -12.51
N GLN A 79 11.01 1.94 -11.85
CA GLN A 79 11.08 3.39 -12.13
C GLN A 79 12.51 3.91 -11.89
N GLN A 80 13.06 4.62 -12.86
CA GLN A 80 14.45 5.11 -12.82
C GLN A 80 14.55 6.55 -12.27
N GLY A 81 15.74 6.92 -11.80
CA GLY A 81 16.05 8.25 -11.29
C GLY A 81 15.68 8.46 -9.82
N GLU A 82 16.02 9.64 -9.30
CA GLU A 82 15.62 10.03 -7.94
C GLU A 82 14.12 10.44 -7.91
N PRO A 83 13.38 10.17 -6.81
CA PRO A 83 13.84 9.58 -5.55
C PRO A 83 13.84 8.04 -5.53
N TYR A 84 13.58 7.37 -6.66
CA TYR A 84 13.33 5.92 -6.69
C TYR A 84 14.57 5.08 -6.38
N GLU A 85 15.77 5.56 -6.74
CA GLU A 85 17.03 4.92 -6.33
C GLU A 85 17.23 4.98 -4.82
N THR A 86 16.99 6.14 -4.21
CA THR A 86 17.04 6.29 -2.74
C THR A 86 16.04 5.35 -2.08
N ILE A 87 14.80 5.31 -2.56
CA ILE A 87 13.75 4.43 -2.01
C ILE A 87 14.15 2.94 -2.11
N ARG A 88 14.75 2.51 -3.21
CA ARG A 88 15.26 1.13 -3.36
C ARG A 88 16.34 0.80 -2.33
N LYS A 89 17.22 1.75 -2.02
CA LYS A 89 18.31 1.56 -1.06
C LYS A 89 17.83 1.57 0.39
N THR A 90 16.87 2.44 0.74
CA THR A 90 16.45 2.66 2.12
C THR A 90 15.17 1.89 2.49
N TYR A 91 14.48 1.30 1.51
CA TYR A 91 13.20 0.60 1.67
C TYR A 91 12.04 1.46 2.18
N HIS A 92 12.16 2.80 2.15
CA HIS A 92 11.10 3.71 2.55
C HIS A 92 11.15 5.02 1.73
N CYS A 93 10.01 5.72 1.65
CA CYS A 93 9.90 7.03 1.00
C CYS A 93 9.59 8.08 2.08
N LEU A 94 10.50 9.02 2.28
CA LEU A 94 10.33 10.23 3.09
C LEU A 94 9.81 11.39 2.23
#